data_AF-A0A7N4V021-F1
#
_entry.id   AF-A0A7N4V021-F1
#
_cell.length_a   1.000
_cell.length_b   1.000
_cell.length_c   1.000
_cell.angle_alpha   90.00
_cell.angle_beta   90.00
_cell.angle_gamma   90.00
#
_symmetry.space_group_name_H-M   'P 1'
#
loop_
_entity.id
_entity.type
_entity.pdbx_description
1 polymer ?
#
loop_
_entity_poly.entity_id
_entity_poly.type
_entity_poly.pdbx_seq_one_letter_code
_entity_poly.pdbx_strand_id
1 'polypeptide(L)'
;MAAASGTSPTIVEYFEGEDFYRCGYCKNETGSRSNGMWAHSMTVQDYQDLIDRGWRRSGKYVYKPVMNQTCCPQYTIRCRPLHFQPSKSHKKVLKKMFKFLSKGEFSKGNNEEEPMDSQMDDAGMHDFTLKSKLDIKSDQRPFSEDCHEIKESKMKEKEDLEPKETKMLNQAHAKQEKLGSGEPSSSVKVVPSTPKPGKGADLSKPPCRKAKDIRKERKRQKLILKSQTDQVQHEEKPKLNQPKSIEDFIFDTLPDKSAHQLEAENPPNGPDCGYGSFHQQYWLDGKIIAVGVIDVLPYCVSSVYLYYDPDYAFLSLGVYSALREIAFTRELHEKTSQLSYYYMGFYIHSCPKMRYKGQYRPSDLLCPETYVWVPIEQCLPALENSKYCRFNQDTKAVDEERIKELDRLRVLYKRTIMPYNIYKKRQKGPSDEAIVQQYADLVGQTCSERMLLFRS
;
A
#
# COMPACT_ATOMS: atom_id res chain seq x y z
N MET A 1 3.12 5.58 3.90
CA MET A 1 2.67 6.55 2.88
C MET A 1 3.67 7.67 2.93
N ALA A 2 4.49 7.76 1.90
CA ALA A 2 5.59 8.69 1.78
C ALA A 2 5.08 9.95 1.06
N ALA A 3 5.12 11.12 1.70
CA ALA A 3 4.68 12.39 1.10
C ALA A 3 5.89 13.30 0.78
N ALA A 4 5.79 14.10 -0.29
CA ALA A 4 6.81 15.07 -0.70
C ALA A 4 6.68 16.39 0.09
N SER A 5 7.73 17.20 0.13
CA SER A 5 7.99 18.28 1.07
C SER A 5 7.09 19.54 1.01
N GLY A 6 5.90 19.45 1.61
CA GLY A 6 5.12 20.54 2.22
C GLY A 6 4.39 20.07 3.49
N THR A 7 4.76 18.87 3.95
CA THR A 7 3.86 17.86 4.51
C THR A 7 4.07 17.60 5.98
N SER A 8 3.01 17.08 6.62
CA SER A 8 3.05 16.48 7.95
C SER A 8 4.36 15.75 8.23
N PRO A 9 5.01 15.99 9.38
CA PRO A 9 6.29 15.39 9.71
C PRO A 9 6.19 13.86 9.71
N THR A 10 7.32 13.17 9.50
CA THR A 10 7.39 11.73 9.73
C THR A 10 7.18 11.45 11.21
N ILE A 11 6.19 10.62 11.53
CA ILE A 11 5.87 10.20 12.90
C ILE A 11 5.98 8.69 12.95
N VAL A 12 6.88 8.20 13.80
CA VAL A 12 7.17 6.77 13.92
C VAL A 12 7.04 6.31 15.37
N GLU A 13 6.52 5.11 15.55
CA GLU A 13 6.43 4.44 16.83
C GLU A 13 7.29 3.19 16.78
N TYR A 14 8.41 3.22 17.50
CA TYR A 14 9.41 2.15 17.49
C TYR A 14 9.09 1.07 18.52
N PHE A 15 9.24 -0.19 18.11
CA PHE A 15 9.10 -1.37 18.97
C PHE A 15 10.36 -2.21 18.86
N GLU A 16 10.91 -2.62 20.00
CA GLU A 16 12.07 -3.51 20.02
C GLU A 16 11.67 -4.90 19.48
N GLY A 17 12.48 -5.45 18.58
CA GLY A 17 12.29 -6.80 18.08
C GLY A 17 12.79 -7.81 19.10
N GLU A 18 11.94 -8.22 20.04
CA GLU A 18 12.30 -9.22 21.07
C GLU A 18 12.17 -10.66 20.53
N ASP A 19 11.20 -10.89 19.65
CA ASP A 19 10.82 -12.24 19.22
C ASP A 19 11.59 -12.75 17.99
N PHE A 20 11.85 -14.05 18.02
CA PHE A 20 12.26 -14.82 16.85
C PHE A 20 11.06 -15.43 16.16
N TYR A 21 11.02 -15.29 14.84
CA TYR A 21 9.95 -15.79 13.98
C TYR A 21 10.46 -16.87 13.03
N ARG A 22 9.50 -17.63 12.49
CA ARG A 22 9.78 -18.59 11.43
C ARG A 22 10.32 -17.87 10.21
N CYS A 23 11.52 -18.26 9.77
CA CYS A 23 12.16 -17.68 8.61
C CYS A 23 11.40 -18.01 7.33
N GLY A 24 11.00 -16.98 6.58
CA GLY A 24 10.32 -17.14 5.29
C GLY A 24 11.16 -17.87 4.22
N TYR A 25 12.48 -17.85 4.35
CA TYR A 25 13.44 -18.40 3.38
C TYR A 25 13.89 -19.81 3.76
N CYS A 26 14.63 -19.97 4.87
CA CYS A 26 15.19 -21.25 5.32
C CYS A 26 14.17 -22.13 6.07
N LYS A 27 12.95 -21.62 6.33
CA LYS A 27 11.87 -22.29 7.09
C LYS A 27 12.17 -22.67 8.55
N ASN A 28 13.36 -22.34 9.07
CA ASN A 28 13.72 -22.45 10.49
C ASN A 28 12.71 -21.67 11.36
N GLU A 29 12.16 -22.33 12.39
CA GLU A 29 11.08 -21.83 13.25
C GLU A 29 11.47 -20.61 14.10
N THR A 30 12.73 -20.48 14.48
CA THR A 30 13.27 -19.35 15.26
C THR A 30 14.43 -18.67 14.52
N GLY A 31 14.34 -18.64 13.19
CA GLY A 31 15.43 -18.23 12.31
C GLY A 31 15.40 -16.77 11.86
N SER A 32 14.37 -15.98 12.20
CA SER A 32 14.22 -14.60 11.71
C SER A 32 14.00 -13.61 12.84
N ARG A 33 14.83 -12.56 12.92
CA ARG A 33 14.66 -11.46 13.87
C ARG A 33 14.77 -10.13 13.15
N SER A 34 13.91 -9.18 13.50
CA SER A 34 13.93 -7.83 12.93
C SER A 34 13.43 -6.81 13.94
N ASN A 35 14.00 -5.62 13.91
CA ASN A 35 13.45 -4.46 14.61
C ASN A 35 12.35 -3.83 13.77
N GLY A 36 11.35 -3.24 14.42
CA GLY A 36 10.16 -2.73 13.76
C GLY A 36 9.78 -1.33 14.24
N MET A 37 9.10 -0.59 13.37
CA MET A 37 8.38 0.62 13.75
C MET A 37 7.10 0.77 12.93
N TRP A 38 6.09 1.38 13.54
CA TRP A 38 4.90 1.81 12.83
C TRP A 38 5.06 3.26 12.37
N ALA A 39 4.93 3.48 11.06
CA ALA A 39 4.97 4.81 10.48
C ALA A 39 3.55 5.38 10.35
N HIS A 40 3.17 6.23 11.30
CA HIS A 40 1.90 6.95 11.29
C HIS A 40 1.82 7.90 10.08
N SER A 41 2.95 8.55 9.79
CA SER A 41 3.23 9.34 8.58
C SER A 41 4.71 9.19 8.24
N MET A 42 5.07 9.28 6.96
CA MET A 42 6.46 9.24 6.52
C MET A 42 6.64 10.17 5.33
N THR A 43 7.77 10.84 5.21
CA THR A 43 8.14 11.57 4.00
C THR A 43 8.92 10.66 3.04
N VAL A 44 8.92 10.98 1.74
CA VAL A 44 9.71 10.24 0.74
C VAL A 44 11.21 10.34 1.02
N GLN A 45 11.67 11.45 1.58
CA GLN A 45 13.08 11.63 1.95
C GLN A 45 13.43 10.79 3.19
N ASP A 46 12.60 10.77 4.23
CA ASP A 46 12.85 9.92 5.40
C ASP A 46 12.83 8.44 5.00
N TYR A 47 11.93 8.04 4.09
CA TYR A 47 11.94 6.65 3.64
C TYR A 47 13.19 6.31 2.81
N GLN A 48 13.65 7.21 1.95
CA GLN A 48 14.91 7.08 1.21
C GLN A 48 16.10 6.86 2.16
N ASP A 49 16.23 7.70 3.18
CA ASP A 49 17.34 7.60 4.14
C ASP A 49 17.25 6.30 4.97
N LEU A 50 16.03 5.84 5.28
CA LEU A 50 15.82 4.56 5.97
C LEU A 50 16.18 3.35 5.08
N ILE A 51 15.80 3.31 3.81
CA ILE A 51 16.15 2.18 2.92
C ILE A 51 17.66 2.09 2.67
N ASP A 52 18.34 3.24 2.68
CA ASP A 52 19.81 3.36 2.59
C ASP A 52 20.52 2.90 3.86
N ARG A 53 19.76 2.66 4.94
CA ARG A 53 20.23 1.99 6.16
C ARG A 53 19.67 0.57 6.29
N GLY A 54 19.08 0.01 5.24
CA GLY A 54 18.60 -1.36 5.20
C GLY A 54 17.20 -1.60 5.79
N TRP A 55 16.44 -0.54 6.06
CA TRP A 55 15.02 -0.67 6.41
C TRP A 55 14.17 -1.02 5.17
N ARG A 56 13.04 -1.71 5.38
CA ARG A 56 12.01 -1.97 4.36
C ARG A 56 10.63 -1.77 4.95
N ARG A 57 9.60 -1.68 4.10
CA ARG A 57 8.23 -1.45 4.55
C ARG A 57 7.25 -2.50 4.01
N SER A 58 6.20 -2.73 4.78
CA SER A 58 4.98 -3.41 4.38
C SER A 58 3.79 -2.57 4.85
N GLY A 59 3.15 -1.87 3.92
CA GLY A 59 2.14 -0.86 4.26
C GLY A 59 2.73 0.25 5.14
N LYS A 60 2.25 0.35 6.40
CA LYS A 60 2.72 1.30 7.43
C LYS A 60 3.81 0.73 8.34
N TYR A 61 4.00 -0.58 8.34
CA TYR A 61 5.03 -1.22 9.16
C TYR A 61 6.38 -1.13 8.45
N VAL A 62 7.41 -0.70 9.17
CA VAL A 62 8.78 -0.55 8.66
C VAL A 62 9.70 -1.41 9.52
N TYR A 63 10.56 -2.21 8.90
CA TYR A 63 11.34 -3.22 9.58
C TYR A 63 12.78 -3.28 9.07
N LYS A 64 13.70 -3.65 9.97
CA LYS A 64 15.12 -3.85 9.69
C LYS A 64 15.58 -5.19 10.25
N PRO A 65 15.97 -6.16 9.41
CA PRO A 65 16.48 -7.46 9.86
C PRO A 65 17.72 -7.30 10.75
N VAL A 66 17.80 -8.12 11.81
CA VAL A 66 18.98 -8.23 12.68
C VAL A 66 19.92 -9.25 12.05
N MET A 67 20.82 -8.74 11.20
CA MET A 67 21.59 -9.50 10.22
C MET A 67 22.50 -10.59 10.83
N ASN A 68 23.08 -10.34 11.99
CA ASN A 68 23.96 -11.27 12.69
C ASN A 68 23.20 -12.36 13.49
N GLN A 69 21.88 -12.25 13.63
CA GLN A 69 21.05 -13.21 14.38
C GLN A 69 20.08 -13.99 13.48
N THR A 70 19.78 -13.50 12.29
CA THR A 70 18.87 -14.15 11.34
C THR A 70 19.59 -15.25 10.55
N CYS A 71 18.96 -16.42 10.35
CA CYS A 71 19.54 -17.57 9.60
C CYS A 71 19.91 -17.22 8.15
N CYS A 72 19.19 -16.26 7.57
CA CYS A 72 19.30 -15.77 6.20
C CYS A 72 19.50 -14.25 6.20
N PRO A 73 20.74 -13.76 6.29
CA PRO A 73 21.02 -12.33 6.28
C PRO A 73 20.50 -11.67 4.99
N GLN A 74 19.77 -10.56 5.16
CA GLN A 74 19.03 -9.84 4.13
C GLN A 74 19.77 -8.56 3.72
N TYR A 75 20.71 -8.69 2.79
CA TYR A 75 21.50 -7.55 2.33
C TYR A 75 20.69 -6.67 1.39
N THR A 76 20.68 -5.37 1.61
CA THR A 76 20.07 -4.46 0.64
C THR A 76 20.88 -4.46 -0.65
N ILE A 77 20.19 -4.59 -1.78
CA ILE A 77 20.80 -4.58 -3.12
C ILE A 77 20.17 -3.50 -3.99
N ARG A 78 21.03 -2.77 -4.73
CA ARG A 78 20.62 -1.83 -5.76
C ARG A 78 21.36 -2.10 -7.07
N CYS A 79 20.67 -1.89 -8.19
CA CYS A 79 21.25 -1.87 -9.53
C CYS A 79 21.52 -0.43 -9.96
N ARG A 80 22.47 -0.22 -10.89
CA ARG A 80 22.72 1.08 -11.55
C ARG A 80 22.13 1.05 -12.97
N PRO A 81 20.89 1.55 -13.19
CA PRO A 81 20.16 1.36 -14.44
C PRO A 81 20.83 1.99 -15.67
N LEU A 82 21.54 3.10 -15.50
CA LEU A 82 22.23 3.79 -16.59
C LEU A 82 23.36 2.96 -17.20
N HIS A 83 23.97 2.08 -16.42
CA HIS A 83 25.06 1.19 -16.85
C HIS A 83 24.61 -0.26 -17.01
N PHE A 84 23.33 -0.55 -16.74
CA PHE A 84 22.80 -1.90 -16.84
C PHE A 84 22.81 -2.40 -18.28
N GLN A 85 23.30 -3.63 -18.46
CA GLN A 85 23.28 -4.33 -19.74
C GLN A 85 22.53 -5.66 -19.62
N PRO A 86 21.48 -5.90 -20.44
CA PRO A 86 20.76 -7.17 -20.41
C PRO A 86 21.67 -8.36 -20.76
N SER A 87 21.65 -9.39 -19.90
CA SER A 87 22.33 -10.66 -20.13
C SER A 87 21.60 -11.50 -21.20
N LYS A 88 22.17 -12.66 -21.58
CA LYS A 88 21.51 -13.63 -22.47
C LYS A 88 20.15 -14.08 -21.90
N SER A 89 20.06 -14.32 -20.58
CA SER A 89 18.80 -14.71 -19.91
C SER A 89 17.77 -13.57 -19.91
N HIS A 90 18.18 -12.34 -19.62
CA HIS A 90 17.30 -11.16 -19.72
C HIS A 90 16.75 -10.98 -21.14
N LYS A 91 17.62 -11.10 -22.16
CA LYS A 91 17.22 -11.02 -23.58
C LYS A 91 16.24 -12.13 -23.96
N LYS A 92 16.40 -13.36 -23.42
CA LYS A 92 15.48 -14.48 -23.65
C LYS A 92 14.08 -14.17 -23.13
N VAL A 93 13.95 -13.59 -21.92
CA VAL A 93 12.66 -13.17 -21.35
C VAL A 93 12.00 -12.08 -22.21
N LEU A 94 12.76 -11.05 -22.63
CA LEU A 94 12.23 -10.00 -23.51
C LEU A 94 11.75 -10.57 -24.86
N LYS A 95 12.51 -11.48 -25.48
CA LYS A 95 12.10 -12.16 -26.71
C LYS A 95 10.85 -13.01 -26.50
N LYS A 96 10.74 -13.71 -25.36
CA LYS A 96 9.57 -14.52 -25.01
C LYS A 96 8.31 -13.66 -24.89
N MET A 97 8.40 -12.54 -24.16
CA MET A 97 7.32 -11.57 -24.06
C MET A 97 6.93 -11.00 -25.43
N PHE A 98 7.92 -10.56 -26.23
CA PHE A 98 7.68 -10.03 -27.57
C PHE A 98 6.99 -11.04 -28.48
N LYS A 99 7.43 -12.30 -28.47
CA LYS A 99 6.86 -13.38 -29.28
C LYS A 99 5.42 -13.68 -28.87
N PHE A 100 5.15 -13.71 -27.57
CA PHE A 100 3.79 -13.88 -27.05
C PHE A 100 2.88 -12.73 -27.49
N LEU A 101 3.29 -11.48 -27.32
CA LEU A 101 2.50 -10.30 -27.69
C LEU A 101 2.29 -10.17 -29.21
N SER A 102 3.27 -10.55 -30.03
CA SER A 102 3.20 -10.38 -31.48
C SER A 102 2.50 -11.53 -32.21
N LYS A 103 2.57 -12.75 -31.69
CA LYS A 103 2.10 -13.97 -32.38
C LYS A 103 1.12 -14.82 -31.59
N GLY A 104 0.88 -14.51 -30.31
CA GLY A 104 0.08 -15.36 -29.42
C GLY A 104 0.71 -16.71 -29.09
N GLU A 105 1.99 -16.92 -29.44
CA GLU A 105 2.65 -18.22 -29.29
C GLU A 105 3.01 -18.49 -27.82
N PHE A 106 2.54 -19.62 -27.29
CA PHE A 106 2.94 -20.17 -26.00
C PHE A 106 3.96 -21.29 -26.21
N SER A 107 5.15 -21.18 -25.61
CA SER A 107 6.07 -22.32 -25.55
C SER A 107 5.52 -23.31 -24.51
N LYS A 108 4.85 -24.38 -24.94
CA LYS A 108 4.63 -25.57 -24.09
C LYS A 108 5.99 -26.22 -23.83
N GLY A 109 6.66 -25.83 -22.75
CA GLY A 109 7.87 -26.46 -22.24
C GLY A 109 7.61 -26.96 -20.82
N ASN A 110 8.01 -28.20 -20.54
CA ASN A 110 7.75 -28.95 -19.31
C ASN A 110 7.81 -28.10 -18.03
N ASN A 111 6.70 -28.14 -17.29
CA ASN A 111 6.58 -27.58 -15.96
C ASN A 111 7.40 -28.42 -14.98
N GLU A 112 8.61 -27.99 -14.66
CA GLU A 112 9.30 -28.37 -13.41
C GLU A 112 10.49 -27.46 -13.04
N GLU A 113 10.85 -26.46 -13.85
CA GLU A 113 11.78 -25.41 -13.42
C GLU A 113 11.01 -24.28 -12.72
N GLU A 114 11.13 -24.21 -11.39
CA GLU A 114 10.71 -23.02 -10.65
C GLU A 114 11.36 -21.76 -11.26
N PRO A 115 10.70 -20.60 -11.29
CA PRO A 115 11.02 -19.52 -12.24
C PRO A 115 12.29 -18.70 -11.95
N MET A 116 13.22 -19.23 -11.17
CA MET A 116 14.37 -18.50 -10.63
C MET A 116 15.72 -19.18 -10.83
N ASP A 117 15.76 -20.37 -11.42
CA ASP A 117 17.02 -21.01 -11.80
C ASP A 117 17.35 -20.76 -13.27
N SER A 118 18.57 -20.31 -13.51
CA SER A 118 19.12 -20.16 -14.86
C SER A 118 20.39 -20.99 -14.94
N GLN A 119 20.27 -22.22 -15.40
CA GLN A 119 21.42 -22.95 -15.94
C GLN A 119 21.86 -22.29 -17.26
N MET A 120 23.17 -22.15 -17.41
CA MET A 120 23.84 -21.54 -18.57
C MET A 120 24.25 -22.65 -19.53
N ASP A 121 23.89 -22.51 -20.81
CA ASP A 121 24.65 -23.10 -21.92
C ASP A 121 24.95 -22.03 -22.96
N ASP A 122 26.20 -22.06 -23.43
CA ASP A 122 26.82 -21.10 -24.32
C ASP A 122 26.63 -21.51 -25.78
N ALA A 123 25.89 -20.72 -26.56
CA ALA A 123 26.04 -20.69 -28.02
C ALA A 123 25.54 -19.36 -28.62
N GLY A 124 26.36 -18.79 -29.51
CA GLY A 124 25.94 -17.96 -30.65
C GLY A 124 25.50 -16.52 -30.37
N MET A 125 26.42 -15.57 -30.58
CA MET A 125 26.14 -14.13 -30.61
C MET A 125 25.62 -13.72 -31.99
N HIS A 126 24.39 -13.21 -32.06
CA HIS A 126 23.97 -12.31 -33.13
C HIS A 126 23.53 -10.99 -32.51
N ASP A 127 24.20 -9.92 -32.96
CA ASP A 127 23.97 -8.54 -32.57
C ASP A 127 22.56 -8.12 -33.01
N PHE A 128 21.75 -7.67 -32.06
CA PHE A 128 20.41 -7.14 -32.31
C PHE A 128 20.31 -5.81 -31.59
N THR A 129 20.47 -4.74 -32.36
CA THR A 129 20.28 -3.36 -31.91
C THR A 129 18.83 -3.16 -31.50
N LEU A 130 18.61 -2.98 -30.20
CA LEU A 130 17.30 -2.79 -29.60
C LEU A 130 16.80 -1.40 -29.99
N LYS A 131 15.95 -1.30 -31.02
CA LYS A 131 15.24 -0.06 -31.35
C LYS A 131 14.28 0.28 -30.21
N SER A 132 14.77 1.11 -29.29
CA SER A 132 14.00 1.80 -28.26
C SER A 132 13.08 2.85 -28.89
N LYS A 133 12.01 2.39 -29.53
CA LYS A 133 10.81 3.17 -29.83
C LYS A 133 9.61 2.25 -29.75
N LEU A 134 9.32 1.82 -28.53
CA LEU A 134 7.95 1.46 -28.19
C LEU A 134 7.41 2.69 -27.45
N ASP A 135 6.72 3.55 -28.20
CA ASP A 135 5.83 4.57 -27.67
C ASP A 135 4.68 3.88 -26.93
N ILE A 136 4.99 3.30 -25.77
CA ILE A 136 3.98 2.88 -24.80
C ILE A 136 3.73 4.14 -23.99
N LYS A 137 2.73 4.91 -24.42
CA LYS A 137 2.14 5.92 -23.55
C LYS A 137 1.82 5.22 -22.22
N SER A 138 2.46 5.68 -21.16
CA SER A 138 1.98 5.47 -19.80
C SER A 138 0.59 6.07 -19.75
N ASP A 139 -0.43 5.26 -20.02
CA ASP A 139 -1.82 5.63 -19.88
C ASP A 139 -2.08 5.73 -18.37
N GLN A 140 -1.69 6.86 -17.78
CA GLN A 140 -2.35 7.38 -16.60
C GLN A 140 -3.75 7.83 -17.06
N ARG A 141 -4.65 6.87 -17.29
CA ARG A 141 -6.06 7.16 -17.47
C ARG A 141 -6.71 7.24 -16.09
N PRO A 142 -7.28 8.39 -15.71
CA PRO A 142 -8.24 8.44 -14.62
C PRO A 142 -9.38 7.47 -14.92
N PHE A 143 -9.91 6.82 -13.88
CA PHE A 143 -11.08 5.97 -13.97
C PHE A 143 -12.24 6.73 -14.66
N SER A 144 -12.60 6.29 -15.86
CA SER A 144 -13.91 6.55 -16.47
C SER A 144 -14.36 5.25 -17.13
N GLU A 145 -15.43 4.67 -16.59
CA GLU A 145 -16.10 3.48 -17.06
C GLU A 145 -16.74 3.71 -18.42
N ASP A 146 -16.63 2.74 -19.33
CA ASP A 146 -17.65 2.50 -20.35
C ASP A 146 -17.87 0.98 -20.44
N CYS A 147 -18.92 0.52 -19.76
CA CYS A 147 -19.49 -0.81 -19.96
C CYS A 147 -20.51 -0.74 -21.10
N HIS A 148 -20.21 -1.41 -22.22
CA HIS A 148 -21.22 -1.72 -23.22
C HIS A 148 -21.91 -3.06 -22.93
N GLU A 149 -23.24 -3.00 -23.04
CA GLU A 149 -24.28 -3.98 -22.74
C GLU A 149 -24.07 -5.40 -23.30
N ILE A 150 -24.34 -6.42 -22.48
CA ILE A 150 -24.74 -7.76 -22.95
C ILE A 150 -26.26 -7.90 -22.71
N LYS A 151 -26.99 -8.07 -23.81
CA LYS A 151 -28.44 -8.35 -23.83
C LYS A 151 -28.69 -9.82 -23.51
N GLU A 152 -29.51 -10.07 -22.50
CA GLU A 152 -30.15 -11.36 -22.26
C GLU A 152 -31.08 -11.73 -23.42
N SER A 153 -31.00 -12.98 -23.89
CA SER A 153 -32.03 -13.58 -24.73
C SER A 153 -32.50 -14.90 -24.14
N LYS A 154 -33.82 -14.98 -23.94
CA LYS A 154 -34.62 -16.11 -23.46
C LYS A 154 -34.63 -17.27 -24.45
N MET A 155 -34.51 -18.51 -23.98
CA MET A 155 -35.22 -19.71 -24.50
C MET A 155 -35.40 -20.71 -23.34
N LYS A 156 -36.63 -20.88 -22.85
CA LYS A 156 -37.65 -21.90 -23.20
C LYS A 156 -37.49 -23.23 -22.44
N GLU A 157 -38.49 -23.49 -21.60
CA GLU A 157 -38.83 -24.75 -20.92
C GLU A 157 -38.96 -25.94 -21.89
N LYS A 158 -38.66 -27.14 -21.36
CA LYS A 158 -39.49 -28.33 -21.58
C LYS A 158 -39.40 -29.29 -20.39
N GLU A 159 -40.54 -29.90 -20.15
CA GLU A 159 -41.08 -30.61 -18.99
C GLU A 159 -40.56 -32.04 -18.73
N ASP A 160 -40.84 -32.45 -17.49
CA ASP A 160 -41.27 -33.75 -16.95
C ASP A 160 -40.29 -34.92 -16.75
N LEU A 161 -40.13 -35.32 -15.48
CA LEU A 161 -40.82 -36.50 -14.90
C LEU A 161 -40.48 -36.67 -13.39
N GLU A 162 -41.47 -36.45 -12.52
CA GLU A 162 -41.58 -36.96 -11.14
C GLU A 162 -42.14 -38.41 -11.15
N PRO A 163 -42.43 -39.12 -10.02
CA PRO A 163 -42.13 -38.88 -8.59
C PRO A 163 -41.56 -40.13 -7.88
N LYS A 164 -41.20 -40.01 -6.59
CA LYS A 164 -41.60 -41.01 -5.55
C LYS A 164 -41.49 -40.44 -4.14
N GLU A 165 -42.65 -40.18 -3.54
CA GLU A 165 -42.86 -39.99 -2.10
C GLU A 165 -42.59 -41.28 -1.32
N THR A 166 -42.14 -41.16 -0.06
CA THR A 166 -42.67 -41.98 1.03
C THR A 166 -42.66 -41.19 2.34
N LYS A 167 -43.84 -41.11 2.98
CA LYS A 167 -44.15 -40.47 4.27
C LYS A 167 -43.97 -41.42 5.46
N MET A 168 -44.10 -40.81 6.66
CA MET A 168 -44.39 -41.34 8.02
C MET A 168 -43.12 -41.55 8.86
N LEU A 169 -42.78 -40.72 9.86
CA LEU A 169 -43.48 -40.25 11.08
C LEU A 169 -43.63 -41.35 12.15
N ASN A 170 -42.97 -41.15 13.30
CA ASN A 170 -43.52 -41.49 14.61
C ASN A 170 -42.95 -40.57 15.69
N GLN A 171 -43.88 -39.85 16.33
CA GLN A 171 -43.74 -39.09 17.57
C GLN A 171 -43.96 -40.00 18.80
N ALA A 172 -43.38 -39.64 19.93
CA ALA A 172 -44.10 -39.41 21.21
C ALA A 172 -43.12 -38.73 22.19
N HIS A 173 -43.26 -37.45 22.60
CA HIS A 173 -44.23 -36.80 23.50
C HIS A 173 -44.17 -37.20 24.98
N ALA A 174 -43.84 -36.22 25.85
CA ALA A 174 -44.65 -35.70 26.98
C ALA A 174 -43.76 -34.81 27.89
N LYS A 175 -43.97 -33.47 27.96
CA LYS A 175 -44.92 -32.73 28.86
C LYS A 175 -44.42 -32.71 30.33
N GLN A 176 -44.52 -31.65 31.16
CA GLN A 176 -45.19 -30.34 31.14
C GLN A 176 -44.76 -29.52 32.40
N GLU A 177 -44.78 -28.17 32.30
CA GLU A 177 -45.33 -27.16 33.27
C GLU A 177 -44.88 -27.13 34.77
N LYS A 178 -44.82 -26.01 35.55
CA LYS A 178 -45.42 -24.65 35.53
C LYS A 178 -44.87 -23.76 36.69
N LEU A 179 -44.95 -22.42 36.50
CA LEU A 179 -45.23 -21.29 37.43
C LEU A 179 -44.55 -21.10 38.83
N GLY A 180 -44.00 -19.89 39.07
CA GLY A 180 -44.63 -18.92 40.00
C GLY A 180 -43.89 -18.34 41.24
N SER A 181 -43.65 -17.02 41.22
CA SER A 181 -43.76 -16.00 42.32
C SER A 181 -42.63 -15.72 43.34
N GLY A 182 -42.39 -14.41 43.62
CA GLY A 182 -41.94 -13.90 44.92
C GLY A 182 -40.81 -12.84 44.98
N GLU A 183 -41.14 -11.55 44.85
CA GLU A 183 -40.37 -10.35 45.32
C GLU A 183 -40.50 -10.18 46.88
N PRO A 184 -39.84 -9.24 47.66
CA PRO A 184 -39.50 -7.84 47.30
C PRO A 184 -38.30 -7.07 47.99
N SER A 185 -37.87 -5.97 47.33
CA SER A 185 -37.53 -4.58 47.74
C SER A 185 -36.92 -4.16 49.11
N SER A 186 -35.96 -3.20 49.05
CA SER A 186 -35.86 -1.97 49.90
C SER A 186 -35.44 -0.78 48.99
N SER A 187 -36.24 0.27 48.71
CA SER A 187 -36.85 1.38 49.48
C SER A 187 -36.02 2.69 49.48
N VAL A 188 -36.49 3.72 48.75
CA VAL A 188 -36.64 5.12 49.24
C VAL A 188 -37.81 5.78 48.48
N LYS A 189 -38.72 6.40 49.23
CA LYS A 189 -39.97 7.07 48.80
C LYS A 189 -39.73 8.55 48.44
N VAL A 190 -40.40 9.04 47.39
CA VAL A 190 -40.73 10.47 47.21
C VAL A 190 -42.22 10.60 46.90
N VAL A 191 -42.87 11.52 47.62
CA VAL A 191 -44.32 11.79 47.68
C VAL A 191 -44.83 12.45 46.39
N PRO A 192 -46.04 12.13 45.88
CA PRO A 192 -46.67 12.85 44.77
C PRO A 192 -47.52 14.02 45.29
N SER A 193 -47.25 15.24 44.81
CA SER A 193 -48.12 16.40 44.99
C SER A 193 -49.17 16.46 43.87
N THR A 194 -50.44 16.66 44.23
CA THR A 194 -51.56 16.84 43.29
C THR A 194 -51.53 18.24 42.67
N PRO A 195 -51.62 18.40 41.33
CA PRO A 195 -51.77 19.71 40.70
C PRO A 195 -53.20 20.26 40.86
N LYS A 196 -53.31 21.57 41.08
CA LYS A 196 -54.58 22.32 41.13
C LYS A 196 -55.32 22.28 39.78
N PRO A 197 -56.67 22.36 39.74
CA PRO A 197 -57.42 22.39 38.50
C PRO A 197 -57.18 23.72 37.77
N GLY A 198 -56.48 23.67 36.63
CA GLY A 198 -56.32 24.81 35.72
C GLY A 198 -57.42 24.80 34.64
N LYS A 199 -57.88 26.00 34.26
CA LYS A 199 -58.97 26.25 33.29
C LYS A 199 -58.84 25.37 32.03
N GLY A 200 -59.95 24.74 31.64
CA GLY A 200 -60.05 23.87 30.48
C GLY A 200 -59.59 24.52 29.16
N ALA A 201 -59.43 23.68 28.14
CA ALA A 201 -58.84 24.04 26.85
C ALA A 201 -59.48 25.31 26.24
N ASP A 202 -58.62 26.27 25.91
CA ASP A 202 -58.95 27.48 25.17
C ASP A 202 -59.44 27.13 23.76
N LEU A 203 -60.76 27.29 23.52
CA LEU A 203 -61.44 26.96 22.26
C LEU A 203 -61.04 27.86 21.09
N SER A 204 -60.23 28.90 21.31
CA SER A 204 -59.74 29.79 20.25
C SER A 204 -58.42 29.34 19.61
N LYS A 205 -57.78 28.28 20.11
CA LYS A 205 -56.54 27.72 19.53
C LYS A 205 -56.84 26.49 18.67
N PRO A 206 -56.36 26.45 17.40
CA PRO A 206 -56.58 25.29 16.55
C PRO A 206 -55.89 24.04 17.15
N PRO A 207 -56.48 22.84 17.03
CA PRO A 207 -55.89 21.63 17.58
C PRO A 207 -54.49 21.39 17.00
N CYS A 208 -53.50 21.10 17.85
CA CYS A 208 -52.16 20.73 17.41
C CYS A 208 -52.22 19.44 16.57
N ARG A 209 -52.26 19.59 15.24
CA ARG A 209 -52.16 18.47 14.30
C ARG A 209 -50.74 17.91 14.30
N LYS A 210 -50.60 16.59 14.24
CA LYS A 210 -49.28 15.93 14.11
C LYS A 210 -48.65 16.40 12.79
N ALA A 211 -47.35 16.73 12.81
CA ALA A 211 -46.62 17.25 11.65
C ALA A 211 -46.71 16.36 10.39
N LYS A 212 -46.99 15.06 10.56
CA LYS A 212 -47.20 14.09 9.47
C LYS A 212 -48.48 14.39 8.67
N ASP A 213 -49.53 14.85 9.32
CA ASP A 213 -50.84 15.08 8.68
C ASP A 213 -50.81 16.41 7.90
N ILE A 214 -50.15 17.43 8.45
CA ILE A 214 -49.88 18.70 7.76
C ILE A 214 -49.06 18.46 6.48
N ARG A 215 -48.07 17.55 6.53
CA ARG A 215 -47.27 17.18 5.34
C ARG A 215 -48.10 16.45 4.29
N LYS A 216 -48.99 15.52 4.68
CA LYS A 216 -49.89 14.82 3.76
C LYS A 216 -50.89 15.78 3.10
N GLU A 217 -51.44 16.71 3.85
CA GLU A 217 -52.40 17.69 3.34
C GLU A 217 -51.75 18.69 2.38
N ARG A 218 -50.54 19.19 2.71
CA ARG A 218 -49.73 19.99 1.76
C ARG A 218 -49.41 19.23 0.47
N LYS A 219 -49.19 17.91 0.54
CA LYS A 219 -48.96 17.08 -0.66
C LYS A 219 -50.24 16.91 -1.50
N ARG A 220 -51.42 16.75 -0.86
CA ARG A 220 -52.71 16.74 -1.56
C ARG A 220 -53.06 18.09 -2.18
N GLN A 221 -52.85 19.20 -1.47
CA GLN A 221 -53.06 20.55 -1.98
C GLN A 221 -52.16 20.87 -3.18
N LYS A 222 -50.87 20.45 -3.12
CA LYS A 222 -49.97 20.56 -4.28
C LYS A 222 -50.43 19.73 -5.48
N LEU A 223 -51.01 18.54 -5.27
CA LEU A 223 -51.55 17.72 -6.36
C LEU A 223 -52.81 18.35 -6.98
N ILE A 224 -53.70 18.89 -6.16
CA ILE A 224 -54.94 19.55 -6.61
C ILE A 224 -54.62 20.83 -7.40
N LEU A 225 -53.65 21.62 -6.92
CA LEU A 225 -53.15 22.80 -7.64
C LEU A 225 -52.53 22.40 -8.99
N LYS A 226 -51.76 21.30 -9.02
CA LYS A 226 -51.19 20.76 -10.26
C LYS A 226 -52.27 20.34 -11.26
N SER A 227 -53.34 19.68 -10.81
CA SER A 227 -54.46 19.29 -11.68
C SER A 227 -55.34 20.46 -12.16
N GLN A 228 -55.28 21.62 -11.49
CA GLN A 228 -56.01 22.83 -11.90
C GLN A 228 -55.18 23.76 -12.81
N THR A 229 -53.88 23.48 -13.03
CA THR A 229 -53.01 24.34 -13.87
C THR A 229 -52.78 23.78 -15.29
N ASP A 230 -53.42 22.66 -15.67
CA ASP A 230 -53.27 22.03 -17.00
C ASP A 230 -54.34 22.46 -18.03
N GLN A 231 -54.80 23.71 -17.95
CA GLN A 231 -55.41 24.37 -19.10
C GLN A 231 -54.80 25.76 -19.28
N VAL A 232 -54.28 25.99 -20.50
CA VAL A 232 -53.81 27.26 -21.09
C VAL A 232 -52.28 27.49 -21.12
N GLN A 233 -51.75 27.20 -22.32
CA GLN A 233 -50.66 27.81 -23.09
C GLN A 233 -49.17 27.57 -22.76
N HIS A 234 -48.47 27.25 -23.87
CA HIS A 234 -47.05 26.96 -24.07
C HIS A 234 -46.15 28.16 -23.73
N GLU A 235 -45.22 27.97 -22.80
CA GLU A 235 -43.88 28.58 -22.82
C GLU A 235 -42.87 27.58 -22.23
N GLU A 236 -41.73 27.42 -22.92
CA GLU A 236 -40.68 26.45 -22.56
C GLU A 236 -40.09 26.76 -21.17
N LYS A 237 -40.22 25.81 -20.25
CA LYS A 237 -39.58 25.86 -18.93
C LYS A 237 -38.18 25.22 -18.96
N PRO A 238 -37.19 25.76 -18.21
CA PRO A 238 -35.86 25.16 -18.12
C PRO A 238 -35.94 23.75 -17.55
N LYS A 239 -35.12 22.84 -18.09
CA LYS A 239 -35.04 21.44 -17.63
C LYS A 239 -34.83 21.39 -16.11
N LEU A 240 -35.75 20.69 -15.45
CA LEU A 240 -35.79 20.41 -14.02
C LEU A 240 -34.51 19.67 -13.57
N ASN A 241 -33.93 20.09 -12.43
CA ASN A 241 -32.79 19.50 -11.72
C ASN A 241 -32.59 18.00 -11.96
N GLN A 242 -31.65 17.64 -12.83
CA GLN A 242 -31.00 16.34 -12.78
C GLN A 242 -29.97 16.37 -11.65
N PRO A 243 -29.87 15.31 -10.83
CA PRO A 243 -28.79 15.22 -9.86
C PRO A 243 -27.47 15.17 -10.61
N LYS A 244 -26.59 16.16 -10.39
CA LYS A 244 -25.21 16.15 -10.85
C LYS A 244 -24.53 14.86 -10.37
N SER A 245 -23.76 14.22 -11.23
CA SER A 245 -22.95 13.07 -10.82
C SER A 245 -21.83 13.53 -9.89
N ILE A 246 -21.20 12.62 -9.17
CA ILE A 246 -20.07 12.99 -8.30
C ILE A 246 -18.90 13.54 -9.13
N GLU A 247 -18.74 13.06 -10.36
CA GLU A 247 -17.78 13.53 -11.34
C GLU A 247 -18.08 14.99 -11.75
N ASP A 248 -19.35 15.34 -11.99
CA ASP A 248 -19.75 16.72 -12.28
C ASP A 248 -19.39 17.68 -11.13
N PHE A 249 -19.44 17.22 -9.88
CA PHE A 249 -19.05 18.04 -8.72
C PHE A 249 -17.53 18.16 -8.55
N ILE A 250 -16.77 17.14 -8.95
CA ILE A 250 -15.30 17.10 -8.77
C ILE A 250 -14.58 17.80 -9.91
N PHE A 251 -15.08 17.66 -11.14
CA PHE A 251 -14.47 18.19 -12.36
C PHE A 251 -15.17 19.45 -12.88
N ASP A 252 -16.15 19.98 -12.14
CA ASP A 252 -16.72 21.30 -12.42
C ASP A 252 -15.57 22.32 -12.50
N THR A 253 -15.44 22.95 -13.66
CA THR A 253 -14.32 23.85 -13.91
C THR A 253 -14.45 25.06 -12.99
N LEU A 254 -13.51 25.21 -12.06
CA LEU A 254 -13.48 26.37 -11.17
C LEU A 254 -13.37 27.65 -12.02
N PRO A 255 -14.02 28.76 -11.65
CA PRO A 255 -13.88 30.03 -12.35
C PRO A 255 -12.41 30.45 -12.45
N ASP A 256 -12.03 31.15 -13.54
CA ASP A 256 -10.66 31.65 -13.81
C ASP A 256 -10.03 32.49 -12.66
N LYS A 257 -10.85 32.92 -11.69
CA LYS A 257 -10.44 33.63 -10.46
C LYS A 257 -10.86 32.90 -9.19
N SER A 258 -10.57 31.60 -9.12
CA SER A 258 -10.77 30.82 -7.89
C SER A 258 -9.79 31.32 -6.82
N ALA A 259 -10.28 31.55 -5.60
CA ALA A 259 -9.46 32.08 -4.49
C ALA A 259 -8.38 31.08 -4.02
N HIS A 260 -8.62 29.79 -4.24
CA HIS A 260 -7.73 28.69 -3.89
C HIS A 260 -7.81 27.63 -4.98
N GLN A 261 -6.67 27.04 -5.33
CA GLN A 261 -6.56 25.89 -6.22
C GLN A 261 -5.96 24.73 -5.44
N LEU A 262 -6.47 23.52 -5.64
CA LEU A 262 -5.80 22.32 -5.17
C LEU A 262 -4.58 22.09 -6.05
N GLU A 263 -3.41 22.42 -5.53
CA GLU A 263 -2.14 22.19 -6.22
C GLU A 263 -1.67 20.77 -5.94
N ALA A 264 -1.44 19.99 -7.00
CA ALA A 264 -0.67 18.76 -6.87
C ALA A 264 0.77 19.16 -6.54
N GLU A 265 1.32 18.62 -5.45
CA GLU A 265 2.68 18.91 -5.04
C GLU A 265 3.67 18.19 -5.97
N ASN A 266 4.07 18.90 -7.02
CA ASN A 266 5.14 18.48 -7.90
C ASN A 266 6.38 19.32 -7.56
N PRO A 267 7.41 18.72 -6.92
CA PRO A 267 8.65 19.44 -6.71
C PRO A 267 9.17 19.94 -8.08
N PRO A 268 9.73 21.16 -8.18
CA PRO A 268 10.13 21.73 -9.47
C PRO A 268 11.07 20.85 -10.30
N ASN A 269 11.83 19.97 -9.62
CA ASN A 269 12.78 19.03 -10.21
C ASN A 269 12.40 17.55 -9.96
N GLY A 270 11.16 17.28 -9.55
CA GLY A 270 10.63 15.93 -9.31
C GLY A 270 10.14 15.25 -10.59
N PRO A 271 9.90 13.93 -10.53
CA PRO A 271 9.30 13.21 -11.64
C PRO A 271 7.84 13.66 -11.84
N ASP A 272 7.35 13.70 -13.09
CA ASP A 272 5.97 14.10 -13.41
C ASP A 272 4.91 13.28 -12.67
N CYS A 273 5.20 12.00 -12.39
CA CYS A 273 4.31 11.13 -11.63
C CYS A 273 4.27 11.41 -10.13
N GLY A 274 5.14 12.30 -9.63
CA GLY A 274 5.35 12.55 -8.21
C GLY A 274 6.20 11.48 -7.52
N TYR A 275 6.58 11.75 -6.27
CA TYR A 275 7.20 10.76 -5.40
C TYR A 275 6.13 10.03 -4.56
N GLY A 276 6.43 8.81 -4.12
CA GLY A 276 5.52 8.03 -3.29
C GLY A 276 5.39 6.58 -3.75
N SER A 277 4.25 5.97 -3.43
CA SER A 277 3.96 4.56 -3.73
C SER A 277 3.02 4.44 -4.92
N PHE A 278 3.35 3.57 -5.86
CA PHE A 278 2.62 3.38 -7.11
C PHE A 278 2.35 1.90 -7.39
N HIS A 279 1.30 1.64 -8.16
CA HIS A 279 1.03 0.34 -8.77
C HIS A 279 1.40 0.39 -10.25
N GLN A 280 2.42 -0.37 -10.64
CA GLN A 280 2.75 -0.64 -12.02
C GLN A 280 1.91 -1.82 -12.52
N GLN A 281 0.89 -1.52 -13.31
CA GLN A 281 -0.08 -2.52 -13.78
C GLN A 281 0.27 -3.02 -15.19
N TYR A 282 0.18 -4.33 -15.39
CA TYR A 282 0.37 -4.97 -16.68
C TYR A 282 -0.98 -5.49 -17.18
N TRP A 283 -1.50 -4.84 -18.21
CA TRP A 283 -2.78 -5.18 -18.84
C TRP A 283 -2.55 -5.91 -20.15
N LEU A 284 -3.30 -6.98 -20.38
CA LEU A 284 -3.33 -7.76 -21.61
C LEU A 284 -4.79 -8.00 -21.98
N ASP A 285 -5.21 -7.53 -23.17
CA ASP A 285 -6.57 -7.72 -23.71
C ASP A 285 -7.69 -7.36 -22.71
N GLY A 286 -7.50 -6.27 -21.96
CA GLY A 286 -8.46 -5.79 -20.95
C GLY A 286 -8.39 -6.50 -19.60
N LYS A 287 -7.48 -7.47 -19.40
CA LYS A 287 -7.26 -8.18 -18.13
C LYS A 287 -5.94 -7.75 -17.50
N ILE A 288 -5.94 -7.51 -16.18
CA ILE A 288 -4.69 -7.33 -15.41
C ILE A 288 -4.03 -8.69 -15.23
N ILE A 289 -2.78 -8.82 -15.68
CA ILE A 289 -2.00 -10.06 -15.57
C ILE A 289 -0.86 -9.96 -14.54
N ALA A 290 -0.43 -8.74 -14.18
CA ALA A 290 0.53 -8.52 -13.11
C ALA A 290 0.40 -7.12 -12.51
N VAL A 291 0.83 -6.98 -11.26
CA VAL A 291 0.93 -5.70 -10.56
C VAL A 291 2.24 -5.66 -9.76
N GLY A 292 3.09 -4.70 -10.11
CA GLY A 292 4.25 -4.30 -9.31
C GLY A 292 3.86 -3.18 -8.35
N VAL A 293 4.21 -3.31 -7.07
CA VAL A 293 4.15 -2.23 -6.08
C VAL A 293 5.54 -1.63 -5.99
N ILE A 294 5.68 -0.37 -6.38
CA ILE A 294 6.96 0.34 -6.40
C ILE A 294 6.87 1.62 -5.59
N ASP A 295 8.00 2.06 -5.05
CA ASP A 295 8.18 3.39 -4.50
C ASP A 295 9.09 4.21 -5.41
N VAL A 296 8.64 5.40 -5.81
CA VAL A 296 9.47 6.40 -6.47
C VAL A 296 9.95 7.36 -5.38
N LEU A 297 11.25 7.33 -5.12
CA LEU A 297 11.92 8.07 -4.07
C LEU A 297 12.96 9.03 -4.66
N PRO A 298 13.45 10.02 -3.89
CA PRO A 298 14.39 11.02 -4.39
C PRO A 298 15.60 10.46 -5.16
N TYR A 299 16.13 9.31 -4.75
CA TYR A 299 17.34 8.73 -5.37
C TYR A 299 17.10 7.41 -6.10
N CYS A 300 15.91 6.81 -5.99
CA CYS A 300 15.66 5.51 -6.58
C CYS A 300 14.19 5.20 -6.90
N VAL A 301 14.01 4.22 -7.80
CA VAL A 301 12.80 3.39 -7.80
C VAL A 301 13.07 2.16 -6.94
N SER A 302 12.22 1.87 -5.97
CA SER A 302 12.31 0.71 -5.09
C SER A 302 11.18 -0.27 -5.35
N SER A 303 11.52 -1.50 -5.73
CA SER A 303 10.56 -2.60 -5.88
C SER A 303 10.16 -3.14 -4.51
N VAL A 304 8.86 -3.18 -4.24
CA VAL A 304 8.29 -3.63 -2.95
C VAL A 304 7.69 -5.02 -3.08
N TYR A 305 6.70 -5.17 -3.96
CA TYR A 305 6.01 -6.44 -4.22
C TYR A 305 5.77 -6.60 -5.71
N LEU A 306 5.77 -7.84 -6.17
CA LEU A 306 5.23 -8.21 -7.47
C LEU A 306 4.35 -9.44 -7.27
N TYR A 307 3.13 -9.36 -7.78
CA TYR A 307 2.25 -10.51 -7.91
C TYR A 307 1.66 -10.53 -9.32
N TYR A 308 1.38 -11.72 -9.81
CA TYR A 308 0.93 -11.94 -11.17
C TYR A 308 0.00 -13.14 -11.25
N ASP A 309 -0.81 -13.16 -12.29
CA ASP A 309 -1.71 -14.26 -12.61
C ASP A 309 -0.87 -15.51 -13.00
N PRO A 310 -0.97 -16.63 -12.26
CA PRO A 310 -0.19 -17.84 -12.49
C PRO A 310 -0.33 -18.42 -13.91
N ASP A 311 -1.45 -18.15 -14.60
CA ASP A 311 -1.65 -18.59 -15.98
C ASP A 311 -0.60 -18.01 -16.94
N TYR A 312 0.02 -16.89 -16.54
CA TYR A 312 1.08 -16.20 -17.29
C TYR A 312 2.48 -16.43 -16.71
N ALA A 313 2.66 -17.40 -15.79
CA ALA A 313 3.96 -17.72 -15.19
C ALA A 313 5.03 -18.04 -16.24
N PHE A 314 4.63 -18.63 -17.37
CA PHE A 314 5.53 -18.90 -18.48
C PHE A 314 6.20 -17.63 -19.01
N LEU A 315 5.63 -16.43 -18.89
CA LEU A 315 6.26 -15.18 -19.35
C LEU A 315 7.42 -14.71 -18.47
N SER A 316 7.70 -15.37 -17.34
CA SER A 316 8.73 -14.97 -16.38
C SER A 316 8.55 -13.52 -15.94
N LEU A 317 7.31 -13.18 -15.53
CA LEU A 317 6.89 -11.81 -15.22
C LEU A 317 7.74 -11.14 -14.13
N GLY A 318 8.36 -11.92 -13.23
CA GLY A 318 9.36 -11.42 -12.28
C GLY A 318 10.54 -10.71 -12.92
N VAL A 319 11.18 -11.39 -13.88
CA VAL A 319 12.33 -10.83 -14.61
C VAL A 319 11.87 -9.70 -15.54
N TYR A 320 10.72 -9.88 -16.19
CA TYR A 320 10.17 -8.85 -17.06
C TYR A 320 9.86 -7.55 -16.31
N SER A 321 9.24 -7.62 -15.12
CA SER A 321 8.95 -6.47 -14.26
C SER A 321 10.22 -5.74 -13.87
N ALA A 322 11.24 -6.46 -13.39
CA ALA A 322 12.52 -5.85 -13.03
C ALA A 322 13.18 -5.12 -14.21
N LEU A 323 13.13 -5.67 -15.43
CA LEU A 323 13.64 -4.99 -16.63
C LEU A 323 12.83 -3.74 -16.99
N ARG A 324 11.51 -3.75 -16.78
CA ARG A 324 10.64 -2.58 -16.96
C ARG A 324 10.90 -1.52 -15.90
N GLU A 325 11.11 -1.90 -14.65
CA GLU A 325 11.46 -0.99 -13.55
C GLU A 325 12.84 -0.35 -13.77
N ILE A 326 13.83 -1.09 -14.29
CA ILE A 326 15.12 -0.55 -14.73
C ILE A 326 14.92 0.49 -15.84
N ALA A 327 14.14 0.16 -16.88
CA ALA A 327 13.86 1.09 -17.97
C ALA A 327 13.13 2.36 -17.47
N PHE A 328 12.14 2.19 -16.61
CA PHE A 328 11.40 3.29 -15.98
C PHE A 328 12.33 4.18 -15.13
N THR A 329 13.25 3.58 -14.38
CA THR A 329 14.24 4.36 -13.62
C THR A 329 15.11 5.23 -14.53
N ARG A 330 15.48 4.74 -15.72
CA ARG A 330 16.26 5.52 -16.71
C ARG A 330 15.43 6.68 -17.26
N GLU A 331 14.16 6.47 -17.54
CA GLU A 331 13.24 7.52 -17.98
C GLU A 331 13.08 8.61 -16.92
N LEU A 332 12.87 8.24 -15.65
CA LEU A 332 12.77 9.21 -14.56
C LEU A 332 14.08 10.00 -14.36
N HIS A 333 15.23 9.35 -14.55
CA HIS A 333 16.54 9.99 -14.43
C HIS A 333 16.73 11.16 -15.40
N GLU A 334 16.13 11.11 -16.60
CA GLU A 334 16.24 12.19 -17.60
C GLU A 334 15.68 13.51 -17.08
N LYS A 335 14.69 13.46 -16.18
CA LYS A 335 14.06 14.64 -15.55
C LYS A 335 14.62 14.91 -14.16
N THR A 336 14.91 13.86 -13.41
CA THR A 336 15.40 13.93 -12.03
C THR A 336 16.73 13.19 -11.94
N SER A 337 17.83 13.91 -12.22
CA SER A 337 19.18 13.31 -12.25
C SER A 337 19.62 12.67 -10.94
N GLN A 338 19.05 13.09 -9.80
CA GLN A 338 19.32 12.47 -8.50
C GLN A 338 18.76 11.04 -8.39
N LEU A 339 17.68 10.74 -9.12
CA LEU A 339 17.07 9.42 -9.18
C LEU A 339 17.89 8.54 -10.12
N SER A 340 18.84 7.80 -9.55
CA SER A 340 19.89 7.10 -10.32
C SER A 340 19.95 5.60 -10.07
N TYR A 341 19.16 5.08 -9.14
CA TYR A 341 19.28 3.70 -8.69
C TYR A 341 17.96 2.94 -8.74
N TYR A 342 18.05 1.63 -8.93
CA TYR A 342 16.91 0.72 -8.85
C TYR A 342 17.12 -0.26 -7.70
N TYR A 343 16.27 -0.19 -6.67
CA TYR A 343 16.38 -1.00 -5.46
C TYR A 343 15.53 -2.25 -5.63
N MET A 344 16.16 -3.42 -5.55
CA MET A 344 15.48 -4.70 -5.80
C MET A 344 15.04 -5.37 -4.51
N GLY A 345 14.98 -4.64 -3.39
CA GLY A 345 14.71 -5.19 -2.06
C GLY A 345 15.96 -5.83 -1.43
N PHE A 346 15.83 -7.07 -0.96
CA PHE A 346 16.93 -7.80 -0.32
C PHE A 346 17.56 -8.84 -1.26
N TYR A 347 18.86 -9.04 -1.10
CA TYR A 347 19.68 -10.13 -1.60
C TYR A 347 20.05 -11.05 -0.43
N ILE A 348 19.86 -12.35 -0.61
CA ILE A 348 20.18 -13.37 0.40
C ILE A 348 21.02 -14.43 -0.27
N HIS A 349 22.30 -14.49 0.08
CA HIS A 349 23.27 -15.34 -0.60
C HIS A 349 22.93 -16.84 -0.51
N SER A 350 22.40 -17.26 0.64
CA SER A 350 22.03 -18.65 0.93
C SER A 350 20.66 -19.07 0.39
N CYS A 351 19.88 -18.17 -0.22
CA CYS A 351 18.54 -18.46 -0.70
C CYS A 351 18.48 -18.31 -2.23
N PRO A 352 18.36 -19.41 -3.02
CA PRO A 352 18.31 -19.36 -4.48
C PRO A 352 17.27 -18.36 -5.03
N LYS A 353 16.06 -18.35 -4.43
CA LYS A 353 14.96 -17.43 -4.79
C LYS A 353 15.29 -15.95 -4.63
N MET A 354 16.35 -15.62 -3.91
CA MET A 354 16.81 -14.24 -3.64
C MET A 354 18.19 -13.95 -4.22
N ARG A 355 18.97 -14.99 -4.55
CA ARG A 355 20.34 -14.91 -5.09
C ARG A 355 20.36 -14.36 -6.53
N TYR A 356 19.30 -14.58 -7.32
CA TYR A 356 19.19 -14.10 -8.70
C TYR A 356 19.38 -12.58 -8.86
N LYS A 357 19.06 -11.77 -7.83
CA LYS A 357 19.18 -10.30 -7.90
C LYS A 357 20.61 -9.84 -8.13
N GLY A 358 21.59 -10.65 -7.73
CA GLY A 358 23.01 -10.38 -8.01
C GLY A 358 23.41 -10.49 -9.49
N GLN A 359 22.49 -10.94 -10.36
CA GLN A 359 22.72 -11.02 -11.81
C GLN A 359 22.44 -9.68 -12.52
N TYR A 360 21.83 -8.70 -11.84
CA TYR A 360 21.48 -7.40 -12.41
C TYR A 360 22.64 -6.40 -12.33
N ARG A 361 23.65 -6.63 -13.17
CA ARG A 361 24.92 -5.88 -13.11
C ARG A 361 24.92 -4.58 -13.93
N PRO A 362 25.65 -3.53 -13.48
CA PRO A 362 26.36 -3.47 -12.20
C PRO A 362 25.39 -3.25 -11.02
N SER A 363 25.67 -3.92 -9.90
CA SER A 363 24.88 -3.84 -8.66
C SER A 363 25.77 -3.73 -7.43
N ASP A 364 25.24 -3.09 -6.39
CA ASP A 364 25.92 -2.87 -5.12
C ASP A 364 25.14 -3.52 -3.97
N LEU A 365 25.86 -4.04 -2.98
CA LEU A 365 25.31 -4.45 -1.70
C LEU A 365 25.61 -3.39 -0.63
N LEU A 366 24.65 -3.16 0.24
CA LEU A 366 24.81 -2.28 1.39
C LEU A 366 25.60 -3.00 2.50
N CYS A 367 26.68 -2.38 2.98
CA CYS A 367 27.42 -2.89 4.13
C CYS A 367 26.55 -2.80 5.40
N PRO A 368 26.34 -3.90 6.14
CA PRO A 368 25.39 -3.94 7.26
C PRO A 368 25.80 -3.12 8.48
N GLU A 369 27.07 -2.69 8.54
CA GLU A 369 27.64 -2.00 9.71
C GLU A 369 27.99 -0.54 9.46
N THR A 370 28.36 -0.18 8.22
CA THR A 370 28.77 1.18 7.86
C THR A 370 27.82 1.85 6.89
N TYR A 371 26.85 1.11 6.32
CA TYR A 371 25.89 1.59 5.33
C TYR A 371 26.54 2.18 4.06
N VAL A 372 27.78 1.81 3.78
CA VAL A 372 28.46 2.09 2.51
C VAL A 372 28.06 1.06 1.46
N TRP A 373 27.85 1.51 0.24
CA TRP A 373 27.57 0.67 -0.92
C TRP A 373 28.85 0.08 -1.50
N VAL A 374 28.90 -1.24 -1.62
CA VAL A 374 30.07 -1.98 -2.14
C VAL A 374 29.64 -2.79 -3.36
N PRO A 375 30.40 -2.79 -4.47
CA PRO A 375 30.10 -3.62 -5.64
C PRO A 375 29.91 -5.08 -5.24
N ILE A 376 28.87 -5.72 -5.77
CA ILE A 376 28.52 -7.09 -5.36
C ILE A 376 29.67 -8.06 -5.63
N GLU A 377 30.44 -7.86 -6.70
CA GLU A 377 31.58 -8.70 -7.08
C GLU A 377 32.64 -8.77 -5.98
N GLN A 378 32.81 -7.70 -5.20
CA GLN A 378 33.74 -7.64 -4.08
C GLN A 378 33.16 -8.31 -2.81
N CYS A 379 31.83 -8.40 -2.72
CA CYS A 379 31.14 -8.97 -1.57
C CYS A 379 31.02 -10.50 -1.65
N LEU A 380 30.88 -11.05 -2.86
CA LEU A 380 30.61 -12.48 -3.08
C LEU A 380 31.66 -13.41 -2.45
N PRO A 381 32.99 -13.18 -2.57
CA PRO A 381 33.98 -14.07 -1.97
C PRO A 381 33.84 -14.20 -0.44
N ALA A 382 33.44 -13.13 0.24
CA ALA A 382 33.20 -13.18 1.68
C ALA A 382 31.94 -13.98 2.02
N LEU A 383 30.88 -13.82 1.22
CA LEU A 383 29.58 -14.47 1.44
C LEU A 383 29.59 -15.98 1.19
N GLU A 384 30.53 -16.49 0.38
CA GLU A 384 30.73 -17.93 0.22
C GLU A 384 31.32 -18.56 1.50
N ASN A 385 32.07 -17.79 2.29
CA ASN A 385 32.76 -18.27 3.50
C ASN A 385 31.95 -18.04 4.78
N SER A 386 31.13 -16.99 4.83
CA SER A 386 30.31 -16.66 5.99
C SER A 386 28.94 -16.16 5.58
N LYS A 387 27.91 -16.53 6.36
CA LYS A 387 26.54 -16.04 6.15
C LYS A 387 26.43 -14.53 6.39
N TYR A 388 27.13 -14.04 7.41
CA TYR A 388 27.19 -12.63 7.78
C TYR A 388 28.60 -12.09 7.54
N CYS A 389 28.69 -11.10 6.68
CA CYS A 389 29.89 -10.38 6.32
C CYS A 389 29.68 -8.87 6.42
N ARG A 390 30.67 -8.19 7.00
CA ARG A 390 30.93 -6.78 6.78
C ARG A 390 31.65 -6.61 5.45
N PHE A 391 31.20 -5.67 4.61
CA PHE A 391 31.79 -5.45 3.28
C PHE A 391 32.77 -4.29 3.21
N ASN A 392 32.74 -3.38 4.18
CA ASN A 392 33.69 -2.27 4.20
C ASN A 392 35.06 -2.82 4.62
N GLN A 393 36.05 -2.63 3.74
CA GLN A 393 37.41 -3.15 3.90
C GLN A 393 38.16 -2.46 5.05
N ASP A 394 37.79 -1.23 5.39
CA ASP A 394 38.33 -0.55 6.56
C ASP A 394 37.66 -1.10 7.83
N THR A 395 38.47 -1.76 8.66
CA THR A 395 38.05 -2.34 9.95
C THR A 395 37.78 -1.28 11.01
N LYS A 396 38.30 -0.05 10.84
CA LYS A 396 38.07 1.08 11.74
C LYS A 396 36.88 1.94 11.33
N ALA A 397 36.39 1.80 10.10
CA ALA A 397 35.24 2.55 9.63
C ALA A 397 34.01 2.26 10.51
N VAL A 398 33.26 3.29 10.83
CA VAL A 398 31.99 3.19 11.56
C VAL A 398 30.89 3.82 10.72
N ASP A 399 29.64 3.58 11.09
CA ASP A 399 28.50 4.33 10.57
C ASP A 399 28.71 5.84 10.75
N GLU A 400 28.79 6.58 9.65
CA GLU A 400 28.99 8.05 9.65
C GLU A 400 27.81 8.78 10.29
N GLU A 401 26.62 8.20 10.17
CA GLU A 401 25.36 8.66 10.74
C GLU A 401 25.10 8.06 12.12
N ARG A 402 26.10 7.46 12.78
CA ARG A 402 25.97 7.01 14.17
C ARG A 402 25.55 8.19 15.05
N ILE A 403 24.62 7.95 15.97
CA ILE A 403 24.14 8.99 16.88
C ILE A 403 25.27 9.52 17.76
N LYS A 404 25.43 10.85 17.76
CA LYS A 404 26.42 11.57 18.58
C LYS A 404 25.79 12.22 19.80
N GLU A 405 24.56 12.72 19.63
CA GLU A 405 23.82 13.45 20.66
C GLU A 405 22.38 12.95 20.74
N LEU A 406 22.11 11.97 21.62
CA LEU A 406 20.77 11.42 21.83
C LEU A 406 19.75 12.49 22.25
N ASP A 407 20.22 13.52 22.95
CA ASP A 407 19.40 14.61 23.51
C ASP A 407 18.69 15.46 22.45
N ARG A 408 19.19 15.50 21.20
CA ARG A 408 18.60 16.26 20.09
C ARG A 408 17.45 15.55 19.39
N LEU A 409 17.30 14.25 19.63
CA LEU A 409 16.25 13.42 19.04
C LEU A 409 14.87 14.03 19.33
N ARG A 410 14.01 14.12 18.31
CA ARG A 410 12.69 14.71 18.45
C ARG A 410 11.65 13.68 18.89
N VAL A 411 10.99 13.96 20.00
CA VAL A 411 9.92 13.12 20.57
C VAL A 411 8.58 13.83 20.43
N LEU A 412 7.56 13.10 20.00
CA LEU A 412 6.16 13.51 20.08
C LEU A 412 5.52 12.83 21.30
N TYR A 413 5.30 13.60 22.36
CA TYR A 413 4.72 13.13 23.61
C TYR A 413 3.53 14.02 24.01
N LYS A 414 2.36 13.41 24.26
CA LYS A 414 1.12 14.14 24.64
C LYS A 414 0.83 15.36 23.74
N ARG A 415 0.85 15.15 22.42
CA ARG A 415 0.63 16.17 21.38
C ARG A 415 1.63 17.33 21.40
N THR A 416 2.76 17.19 22.09
CA THR A 416 3.81 18.20 22.16
C THR A 416 5.09 17.62 21.58
N ILE A 417 5.72 18.35 20.66
CA ILE A 417 7.04 18.02 20.13
C ILE A 417 8.09 18.58 21.09
N MET A 418 9.05 17.77 21.51
CA MET A 418 10.16 18.20 22.36
C MET A 418 11.43 17.38 22.10
N PRO A 419 12.62 17.91 22.38
CA PRO A 419 13.85 17.12 22.39
C PRO A 419 13.83 16.05 23.49
N TYR A 420 14.56 14.96 23.27
CA TYR A 420 14.59 13.81 24.17
C TYR A 420 15.04 14.17 25.59
N ASN A 421 15.99 15.10 25.76
CA ASN A 421 16.44 15.54 27.08
C ASN A 421 15.35 16.23 27.93
N ILE A 422 14.38 16.88 27.29
CA ILE A 422 13.22 17.48 27.95
C ILE A 422 12.20 16.38 28.27
N TYR A 423 11.98 15.47 27.33
CA TYR A 423 11.09 14.32 27.53
C TYR A 423 11.53 13.45 28.71
N LYS A 424 12.83 13.08 28.79
CA LYS A 424 13.40 12.27 29.88
C LYS A 424 13.15 12.88 31.26
N LYS A 425 13.10 14.21 31.37
CA LYS A 425 12.78 14.92 32.62
C LYS A 425 11.28 14.97 32.95
N ARG A 426 10.42 14.84 31.93
CA ARG A 426 8.96 14.93 32.06
C ARG A 426 8.27 13.58 32.17
N GLN A 427 8.91 12.52 31.69
CA GLN A 427 8.38 11.16 31.75
C GLN A 427 8.22 10.73 33.22
N LYS A 428 7.08 10.12 33.52
CA LYS A 428 6.82 9.45 34.80
C LYS A 428 6.80 7.95 34.50
N GLY A 429 7.86 7.22 34.82
CA GLY A 429 7.95 5.78 34.50
C GLY A 429 9.40 5.27 34.44
N PRO A 430 9.59 3.99 34.07
CA PRO A 430 10.90 3.44 33.78
C PRO A 430 11.55 4.19 32.60
N SER A 431 12.88 4.32 32.65
CA SER A 431 13.64 4.93 31.57
C SER A 431 13.50 4.12 30.28
N ASP A 432 13.12 4.76 29.18
CA ASP A 432 13.10 4.17 27.83
C ASP A 432 14.38 4.45 27.04
N GLU A 433 15.44 4.91 27.73
CA GLU A 433 16.70 5.36 27.11
C GLU A 433 17.39 4.30 26.28
N ALA A 434 17.39 3.03 26.70
CA ALA A 434 17.96 1.94 25.92
C ALA A 434 17.21 1.74 24.58
N ILE A 435 15.88 1.81 24.62
CA ILE A 435 15.02 1.66 23.43
C ILE A 435 15.19 2.86 22.49
N VAL A 436 15.24 4.07 23.04
CA VAL A 436 15.44 5.30 22.27
C VAL A 436 16.84 5.34 21.64
N GLN A 437 17.87 4.91 22.38
CA GLN A 437 19.23 4.76 21.88
C GLN A 437 19.30 3.75 20.73
N GLN A 438 18.71 2.56 20.91
CA GLN A 438 18.64 1.54 19.86
C GLN A 438 17.92 2.05 18.61
N TYR A 439 16.79 2.75 18.76
CA TYR A 439 16.10 3.40 17.65
C TYR A 439 17.02 4.39 16.93
N ALA A 440 17.67 5.31 17.67
CA ALA A 440 18.55 6.34 17.13
C ALA A 440 19.73 5.73 16.36
N ASP A 441 20.35 4.68 16.89
CA ASP A 441 21.43 3.94 16.23
C ASP A 441 20.96 3.30 14.91
N LEU A 442 19.74 2.76 14.87
CA LEU A 442 19.24 2.10 13.67
C LEU A 442 18.80 3.08 12.58
N VAL A 443 18.21 4.22 12.94
CA VAL A 443 17.74 5.22 11.95
C VAL A 443 18.82 6.23 11.55
N GLY A 444 19.84 6.41 12.38
CA GLY A 444 20.92 7.37 12.16
C GLY A 444 20.57 8.78 12.66
N GLN A 445 21.61 9.60 12.87
CA GLN A 445 21.49 10.92 13.49
C GLN A 445 20.54 11.83 12.70
N THR A 446 20.74 11.98 11.39
CA THR A 446 19.91 12.88 10.57
C THR A 446 18.43 12.53 10.65
N CYS A 447 18.08 11.25 10.52
CA CYS A 447 16.70 10.80 10.63
C CYS A 447 16.15 10.98 12.06
N SER A 448 16.95 10.70 13.10
CA SER A 448 16.51 10.84 14.50
C SER A 448 16.21 12.29 14.91
N GLU A 449 16.89 13.26 14.29
CA GLU A 449 16.66 14.70 14.53
C GLU A 449 15.53 15.27 13.67
N ARG A 450 15.21 14.63 12.54
CA ARG A 450 14.16 15.06 11.59
C ARG A 450 12.80 14.41 11.86
N MET A 451 12.78 13.11 12.12
CA MET A 451 11.57 12.33 12.40
C MET A 451 11.10 12.53 13.85
N LEU A 452 9.80 12.40 14.08
CA LEU A 452 9.20 12.45 15.41
C LEU A 452 8.99 11.03 15.95
N LEU A 453 9.73 10.69 17.01
CA LEU A 453 9.53 9.45 17.75
C LEU A 453 8.29 9.60 18.65
N PHE A 454 7.24 8.85 18.35
CA PHE A 454 6.02 8.83 19.14
C PHE A 454 6.26 8.08 20.46
N ARG A 455 5.82 8.71 21.55
CA ARG A 455 5.78 8.16 22.91
C ARG A 455 4.42 8.47 23.53
N SER A 456 3.78 7.46 24.10
CA SER A 456 2.45 7.54 24.73
C SER A 456 2.49 8.08 26.15
#